data_AF-A0A075LK25-F1
#
_entry.id   AF-A0A075LK25-F1
#
_cell.length_a   1.000
_cell.length_b   1.000
_cell.length_c   1.000
_cell.angle_alpha   90.00
_cell.angle_beta   90.00
_cell.angle_gamma   90.00
#
_symmetry.space_group_name_H-M   'P 1'
#
loop_
_entity.id
_entity.type
_entity.pdbx_description
1 polymer ?
#
loop_
_entity_poly.entity_id
_entity_poly.type
_entity_poly.pdbx_seq_one_letter_code
_entity_poly.pdbx_strand_id
1 'polypeptide(L)'
;MKKMSLLSLLIAFVISLMALPPQTFAAKQEGTTATAKSSILIERDTGRVLAGENMEEQLPPASMTKIMTMLLIMEEIDAGKLRYDEKVRASEYAASMGGSQIFLEPGEEMTVKDLLKGVAVASGNDASVALAEKIAGTEDGFVQKMNEKARELGLTHTKFQNVTGLPANDHYSTAKDMAMMARALLEHEEITEFTSIYEDYLRKDSDDPFWLVNTNKLVKFYPGVDGLKTGFTKEARYCLTATAKKDGMRVIAVVMGAETPKQRNNEVSQLLDYGFNQFTVKQLYKQDQTVAKLDMLKARDKDVPVVTSTPVSLLVKKGEKLGELTTKIVYNPDLSLPLKAGEQVGVLEVKADGKHVSSTPLIMKEDVPKASYWLLIKRSFDDVVKFH
;
A
#
# COMPACT_ATOMS: atom_id res chain seq x y z
N MET A 1 -30.81 29.52 56.30
CA MET A 1 -29.66 29.75 55.39
C MET A 1 -28.47 28.80 55.68
N LYS A 2 -28.65 27.47 55.72
CA LYS A 2 -27.53 26.52 55.95
C LYS A 2 -27.61 25.19 55.17
N LYS A 3 -28.43 25.09 54.11
CA LYS A 3 -28.55 23.85 53.30
C LYS A 3 -28.09 23.97 51.84
N MET A 4 -27.69 25.16 51.36
CA MET A 4 -27.22 25.39 49.98
C MET A 4 -25.70 25.34 49.80
N SER A 5 -24.93 25.00 50.84
CA SER A 5 -23.45 24.99 50.77
C SER A 5 -22.84 23.63 50.43
N LEU A 6 -23.51 22.51 50.74
CA LEU A 6 -22.94 21.18 50.47
C LEU A 6 -23.13 20.72 49.02
N LEU A 7 -24.27 21.05 48.40
CA LEU A 7 -24.57 20.59 47.03
C LEU A 7 -23.67 21.28 45.99
N SER A 8 -23.35 22.56 46.21
CA SER A 8 -22.45 23.33 45.35
C SER A 8 -21.00 22.87 45.47
N LEU A 9 -20.55 22.42 46.66
CA LEU A 9 -19.23 21.82 46.83
C LEU A 9 -19.14 20.43 46.18
N LEU A 10 -20.22 19.65 46.22
CA LEU A 10 -20.25 18.32 45.59
C LEU A 10 -20.21 18.41 44.05
N ILE A 11 -20.93 19.37 43.47
CA ILE A 11 -20.95 19.60 42.02
C ILE A 11 -19.61 20.14 41.53
N ALA A 12 -18.97 21.04 42.29
CA ALA A 12 -17.62 21.53 41.96
C ALA A 12 -16.55 20.41 42.04
N PHE A 13 -16.70 19.46 42.97
CA PHE A 13 -15.79 18.31 43.08
C PHE A 13 -15.97 17.30 41.92
N VAL A 14 -17.21 17.07 41.48
CA VAL A 14 -17.50 16.16 40.35
C VAL A 14 -17.04 16.75 39.01
N ILE A 15 -17.15 18.07 38.81
CA ILE A 15 -16.67 18.75 37.60
C ILE A 15 -15.13 18.78 37.54
N SER A 16 -14.45 18.89 38.70
CA SER A 16 -12.99 18.81 38.76
C SER A 16 -12.43 17.42 38.46
N LEU A 17 -13.22 16.33 38.63
CA LEU A 17 -12.78 14.97 38.26
C LEU A 17 -12.93 14.68 36.75
N MET A 18 -13.72 15.47 36.01
CA MET A 18 -13.91 15.29 34.56
C MET A 18 -12.92 16.10 33.70
N ALA A 19 -12.06 16.93 34.31
CA ALA A 19 -11.06 17.74 33.63
C ALA A 19 -9.66 17.09 33.55
N LEU A 20 -9.58 15.77 33.76
CA LEU A 20 -8.35 15.04 33.47
C LEU A 20 -8.33 14.70 31.97
N PRO A 21 -7.32 15.15 31.20
CA PRO A 21 -7.16 14.70 29.82
C PRO A 21 -7.05 13.16 29.82
N PRO A 22 -7.60 12.47 28.80
CA PRO A 22 -7.43 11.03 28.69
C PRO A 22 -5.94 10.72 28.72
N GLN A 23 -5.48 10.12 29.82
CA GLN A 23 -4.14 9.54 29.88
C GLN A 23 -4.14 8.39 28.88
N THR A 24 -3.68 8.66 27.66
CA THR A 24 -3.25 7.62 26.75
C THR A 24 -2.14 6.87 27.45
N PHE A 25 -2.46 5.69 27.97
CA PHE A 25 -1.46 4.70 28.33
C PHE A 25 -0.78 4.26 27.04
N ALA A 26 0.22 5.04 26.61
CA ALA A 26 1.28 4.50 25.80
C ALA A 26 1.97 3.46 26.67
N ALA A 27 1.64 2.18 26.44
CA ALA A 27 2.40 1.08 26.99
C ALA A 27 3.81 1.20 26.39
N LYS A 28 4.70 1.87 27.12
CA LYS A 28 6.12 1.89 26.84
C LYS A 28 6.58 0.45 27.00
N GLN A 29 6.78 -0.24 25.88
CA GLN A 29 7.42 -1.54 25.90
C GLN A 29 8.86 -1.33 26.36
N GLU A 30 9.12 -1.59 27.63
CA GLU A 30 10.47 -1.80 28.12
C GLU A 30 10.97 -3.12 27.53
N GLY A 31 11.81 -3.04 26.49
CA GLY A 31 12.35 -4.27 25.90
C GLY A 31 13.03 -4.22 24.55
N THR A 32 13.44 -3.07 23.99
CA THR A 32 14.42 -3.01 22.89
C THR A 32 15.15 -1.67 22.95
N THR A 33 16.46 -1.65 23.13
CA THR A 33 17.24 -0.44 22.79
C THR A 33 17.05 -0.20 21.31
N ALA A 34 16.24 0.79 20.93
CA ALA A 34 15.95 1.12 19.54
C ALA A 34 17.26 1.35 18.78
N THR A 35 17.55 0.51 17.79
CA THR A 35 18.79 0.56 17.00
C THR A 35 18.65 1.37 15.72
N ALA A 36 17.42 1.60 15.26
CA ALA A 36 17.08 2.46 14.15
C ALA A 36 16.46 3.77 14.64
N LYS A 37 16.44 4.79 13.76
CA LYS A 37 15.85 6.09 14.07
C LYS A 37 14.33 6.03 14.09
N SER A 38 13.75 5.35 13.11
CA SER A 38 12.31 5.13 13.03
C SER A 38 11.95 3.76 12.46
N SER A 39 10.79 3.28 12.88
CA SER A 39 10.23 2.01 12.41
C SER A 39 8.71 2.00 12.44
N ILE A 40 8.12 1.14 11.62
CA ILE A 40 6.68 0.86 11.64
C ILE A 40 6.42 -0.56 11.12
N LEU A 41 5.38 -1.19 11.66
CA LEU A 41 4.79 -2.42 11.17
C LEU A 41 3.30 -2.18 10.94
N ILE A 42 2.83 -2.46 9.73
CA ILE A 42 1.41 -2.43 9.38
C ILE A 42 0.96 -3.78 8.84
N GLU A 43 -0.33 -4.08 8.98
CA GLU A 43 -0.99 -5.09 8.15
C GLU A 43 -1.48 -4.42 6.85
N ARG A 44 -1.23 -5.04 5.70
CA ARG A 44 -1.43 -4.41 4.38
C ARG A 44 -2.90 -4.07 4.12
N ASP A 45 -3.81 -5.03 4.27
CA ASP A 45 -5.19 -4.92 3.76
C ASP A 45 -5.99 -3.89 4.55
N THR A 46 -5.83 -3.91 5.87
CA THR A 46 -6.50 -2.98 6.79
C THR A 46 -5.76 -1.66 6.94
N GLY A 47 -4.46 -1.61 6.60
CA GLY A 47 -3.59 -0.47 6.86
C GLY A 47 -3.34 -0.21 8.35
N ARG A 48 -3.73 -1.14 9.24
CA ARG A 48 -3.62 -0.95 10.68
C ARG A 48 -2.16 -1.03 11.14
N VAL A 49 -1.74 -0.03 11.90
CA VAL A 49 -0.44 -0.04 12.58
C VAL A 49 -0.46 -1.04 13.74
N LEU A 50 0.52 -1.94 13.74
CA LEU A 50 0.69 -3.01 14.72
C LEU A 50 1.76 -2.67 15.76
N ALA A 51 2.83 -2.01 15.31
CA ALA A 51 3.95 -1.53 16.12
C ALA A 51 4.67 -0.39 15.38
N GLY A 52 5.44 0.41 16.08
CA GLY A 52 6.29 1.44 15.47
C GLY A 52 6.88 2.40 16.49
N GLU A 53 7.95 3.09 16.07
CA GLU A 53 8.68 4.08 16.84
C GLU A 53 9.09 5.24 15.92
N ASN A 54 8.90 6.48 16.37
CA ASN A 54 9.20 7.71 15.60
C ASN A 54 8.68 7.67 14.14
N MET A 55 7.51 7.06 13.91
CA MET A 55 7.03 6.69 12.57
C MET A 55 6.81 7.88 11.62
N GLU A 56 6.68 9.11 12.16
CA GLU A 56 6.48 10.36 11.41
C GLU A 56 7.76 11.22 11.34
N GLU A 57 8.89 10.73 11.82
CA GLU A 57 10.18 11.43 11.70
C GLU A 57 10.62 11.48 10.23
N GLN A 58 10.87 12.70 9.73
CA GLN A 58 11.35 12.94 8.37
C GLN A 58 12.83 12.56 8.26
N LEU A 59 13.12 11.60 7.39
CA LEU A 59 14.45 11.05 7.17
C LEU A 59 14.70 10.90 5.66
N PRO A 60 15.96 10.97 5.21
CA PRO A 60 16.29 10.70 3.82
C PRO A 60 15.99 9.22 3.49
N PRO A 61 15.15 8.93 2.47
CA PRO A 61 14.73 7.56 2.13
C PRO A 61 15.82 6.72 1.46
N ALA A 62 16.88 7.35 0.93
CA ALA A 62 17.86 6.70 0.06
C ALA A 62 17.15 5.90 -1.05
N SER A 63 17.72 4.77 -1.50
CA SER A 63 17.11 3.95 -2.56
C SER A 63 15.73 3.37 -2.26
N MET A 64 15.14 3.56 -1.07
CA MET A 64 13.73 3.26 -0.86
C MET A 64 12.81 4.19 -1.67
N THR A 65 13.31 5.34 -2.14
CA THR A 65 12.64 6.21 -3.13
C THR A 65 12.13 5.43 -4.35
N LYS A 66 12.86 4.37 -4.74
CA LYS A 66 12.48 3.51 -5.87
C LYS A 66 11.18 2.73 -5.66
N ILE A 67 10.61 2.69 -4.45
CA ILE A 67 9.26 2.17 -4.22
C ILE A 67 8.24 3.02 -4.97
N MET A 68 8.35 4.36 -4.90
CA MET A 68 7.49 5.25 -5.68
C MET A 68 7.77 5.14 -7.19
N THR A 69 9.05 4.98 -7.57
CA THR A 69 9.42 4.75 -8.98
C THR A 69 8.76 3.48 -9.53
N MET A 70 8.86 2.36 -8.81
CA MET A 70 8.21 1.10 -9.18
C MET A 70 6.68 1.23 -9.18
N LEU A 71 6.09 1.97 -8.24
CA LEU A 71 4.64 2.20 -8.21
C LEU A 71 4.16 2.86 -9.50
N LEU A 72 4.78 3.96 -9.91
CA LEU A 72 4.40 4.64 -11.15
C LEU A 72 4.67 3.80 -12.40
N ILE A 73 5.73 2.99 -12.41
CA ILE A 73 5.99 2.04 -13.51
C ILE A 73 4.86 1.00 -13.60
N MET A 74 4.45 0.42 -12.47
CA MET A 74 3.37 -0.57 -12.43
C MET A 74 2.03 0.05 -12.84
N GLU A 75 1.73 1.29 -12.43
CA GLU A 75 0.51 1.99 -12.88
C GLU A 75 0.47 2.19 -14.41
N GLU A 76 1.60 2.49 -15.05
CA GLU A 76 1.67 2.63 -16.51
C GLU A 76 1.55 1.26 -17.22
N ILE A 77 2.03 0.18 -16.60
CA ILE A 77 1.88 -1.19 -17.09
C ILE A 77 0.41 -1.64 -17.01
N ASP A 78 -0.22 -1.47 -15.84
CA ASP A 78 -1.62 -1.83 -15.61
C ASP A 78 -2.57 -1.03 -16.52
N ALA A 79 -2.23 0.22 -16.81
CA ALA A 79 -2.96 1.07 -17.75
C ALA A 79 -2.73 0.71 -19.23
N GLY A 80 -1.85 -0.26 -19.52
CA GLY A 80 -1.49 -0.68 -20.88
C GLY A 80 -0.69 0.36 -21.67
N LYS A 81 -0.14 1.38 -21.00
CA LYS A 81 0.66 2.46 -21.61
C LYS A 81 2.14 2.09 -21.72
N LEU A 82 2.59 1.13 -20.92
CA LEU A 82 3.93 0.54 -20.96
C LEU A 82 3.80 -0.99 -21.02
N ARG A 83 4.57 -1.67 -21.85
CA ARG A 83 4.57 -3.15 -21.91
C ARG A 83 5.90 -3.70 -21.44
N TYR A 84 5.88 -4.86 -20.77
CA TYR A 84 7.07 -5.53 -20.28
C TYR A 84 8.11 -5.83 -21.37
N ASP A 85 7.67 -6.16 -22.58
CA ASP A 85 8.51 -6.49 -23.73
C ASP A 85 8.97 -5.26 -24.53
N GLU A 86 8.46 -4.07 -24.21
CA GLU A 86 8.84 -2.84 -24.86
C GLU A 86 10.30 -2.51 -24.54
N LYS A 87 11.05 -2.11 -25.57
CA LYS A 87 12.43 -1.68 -25.41
C LYS A 87 12.50 -0.20 -25.02
N VAL A 88 13.35 0.09 -24.06
CA VAL A 88 13.71 1.44 -23.64
C VAL A 88 15.16 1.67 -23.97
N ARG A 89 15.43 2.75 -24.70
CA ARG A 89 16.76 3.20 -25.06
C ARG A 89 17.34 4.06 -23.94
N ALA A 90 18.49 3.69 -23.41
CA ALA A 90 19.19 4.47 -22.40
C ALA A 90 19.70 5.80 -22.98
N SER A 91 19.40 6.91 -22.31
CA SER A 91 19.99 8.20 -22.62
C SER A 91 21.43 8.28 -22.09
N GLU A 92 22.19 9.27 -22.56
CA GLU A 92 23.50 9.60 -21.97
C GLU A 92 23.34 9.95 -20.48
N TYR A 93 22.24 10.62 -20.10
CA TYR A 93 21.99 10.98 -18.72
C TYR A 93 21.77 9.74 -17.83
N ALA A 94 20.88 8.84 -18.25
CA ALA A 94 20.64 7.57 -17.55
C ALA A 94 21.93 6.74 -17.41
N ALA A 95 22.72 6.64 -18.48
CA ALA A 95 24.00 5.92 -18.47
C ALA A 95 25.06 6.60 -17.58
N SER A 96 24.99 7.92 -17.41
CA SER A 96 25.92 8.70 -16.57
C SER A 96 25.67 8.60 -15.07
N MET A 97 24.55 7.99 -14.66
CA MET A 97 24.20 7.88 -13.24
C MET A 97 25.32 7.21 -12.45
N GLY A 98 25.51 7.61 -11.19
CA GLY A 98 26.42 6.93 -10.26
C GLY A 98 25.67 6.03 -9.27
N GLY A 99 26.38 5.45 -8.31
CA GLY A 99 25.78 4.62 -7.25
C GLY A 99 25.55 3.17 -7.70
N SER A 100 24.43 2.56 -7.29
CA SER A 100 24.06 1.23 -7.76
C SER A 100 23.58 1.30 -9.20
N GLN A 101 24.13 0.47 -10.08
CA GLN A 101 23.88 0.50 -11.52
C GLN A 101 23.80 -0.91 -12.08
N ILE A 102 23.15 -1.04 -13.23
CA ILE A 102 23.26 -2.20 -14.11
C ILE A 102 24.21 -1.95 -15.29
N PHE A 103 24.86 -0.77 -15.28
CA PHE A 103 25.82 -0.28 -16.26
C PHE A 103 25.22 -0.26 -17.67
N LEU A 104 24.14 0.51 -17.83
CA LEU A 104 23.60 0.80 -19.17
C LEU A 104 24.60 1.65 -19.96
N GLU A 105 24.82 1.32 -21.23
CA GLU A 105 25.58 2.16 -22.15
C GLU A 105 24.67 3.17 -22.87
N PRO A 106 25.17 4.36 -23.25
CA PRO A 106 24.40 5.31 -24.04
C PRO A 106 23.86 4.68 -25.33
N GLY A 107 22.55 4.70 -25.48
CA GLY A 107 21.86 4.13 -26.64
C GLY A 107 21.61 2.61 -26.57
N GLU A 108 22.06 1.91 -25.52
CA GLU A 108 21.67 0.54 -25.27
C GLU A 108 20.14 0.43 -25.12
N GLU A 109 19.55 -0.61 -25.72
CA GLU A 109 18.13 -0.90 -25.58
C GLU A 109 17.90 -2.13 -24.70
N MET A 110 17.10 -1.97 -23.65
CA MET A 110 16.73 -3.04 -22.74
C MET A 110 15.21 -3.09 -22.55
N THR A 111 14.64 -4.29 -22.34
CA THR A 111 13.20 -4.43 -22.12
C THR A 111 12.79 -3.77 -20.81
N VAL A 112 11.55 -3.27 -20.73
CA VAL A 112 10.97 -2.75 -19.48
C VAL A 112 11.06 -3.79 -18.36
N LYS A 113 10.83 -5.07 -18.68
CA LYS A 113 10.96 -6.18 -17.72
C LYS A 113 12.37 -6.26 -17.12
N ASP A 114 13.40 -6.22 -17.94
CA ASP A 114 14.78 -6.30 -17.49
C ASP A 114 15.24 -5.04 -16.74
N LEU A 115 14.80 -3.86 -17.18
CA LEU A 115 15.04 -2.62 -16.45
C LEU A 115 14.36 -2.62 -15.08
N LEU A 116 13.08 -3.01 -15.00
CA LEU A 116 12.35 -3.12 -13.74
C LEU A 116 13.00 -4.15 -12.80
N LYS A 117 13.49 -5.26 -13.34
CA LYS A 117 14.30 -6.24 -12.60
C LYS A 117 15.60 -5.61 -12.07
N GLY A 118 16.29 -4.81 -12.87
CA GLY A 118 17.46 -4.02 -12.45
C GLY A 118 17.16 -3.05 -11.31
N VAL A 119 15.99 -2.38 -11.36
CA VAL A 119 15.50 -1.47 -10.30
C VAL A 119 15.19 -2.24 -9.01
N ALA A 120 14.43 -3.34 -9.12
CA ALA A 120 13.96 -4.12 -7.97
C ALA A 120 15.10 -4.88 -7.26
N VAL A 121 15.97 -5.54 -8.03
CA VAL A 121 16.98 -6.48 -7.49
C VAL A 121 18.30 -5.75 -7.18
N ALA A 122 18.91 -5.11 -8.18
CA ALA A 122 20.21 -4.45 -8.03
C ALA A 122 20.12 -2.99 -7.62
N SER A 123 18.91 -2.43 -7.51
CA SER A 123 18.70 -1.02 -7.17
C SER A 123 19.28 -0.05 -8.20
N GLY A 124 19.34 -0.44 -9.48
CA GLY A 124 19.95 0.31 -10.57
C GLY A 124 19.38 1.73 -10.75
N ASN A 125 20.23 2.73 -10.61
CA ASN A 125 19.92 4.15 -10.77
C ASN A 125 19.71 4.50 -12.24
N ASP A 126 20.61 4.01 -13.09
CA ASP A 126 20.54 4.07 -14.56
C ASP A 126 19.21 3.51 -15.09
N ALA A 127 18.83 2.31 -14.64
CA ALA A 127 17.55 1.70 -15.01
C ALA A 127 16.35 2.53 -14.54
N SER A 128 16.44 3.11 -13.34
CA SER A 128 15.37 3.95 -12.78
C SER A 128 15.18 5.23 -13.60
N VAL A 129 16.27 5.89 -14.00
CA VAL A 129 16.24 7.10 -14.83
C VAL A 129 15.77 6.78 -16.24
N ALA A 130 16.25 5.71 -16.87
CA ALA A 130 15.80 5.32 -18.21
C ALA A 130 14.29 5.05 -18.27
N LEU A 131 13.74 4.35 -17.28
CA LEU A 131 12.29 4.11 -17.17
C LEU A 131 11.52 5.41 -16.87
N ALA A 132 12.07 6.28 -16.04
CA ALA A 132 11.46 7.57 -15.74
C ALA A 132 11.38 8.48 -16.98
N GLU A 133 12.46 8.59 -17.74
CA GLU A 133 12.52 9.33 -19.01
C GLU A 133 11.55 8.72 -20.04
N LYS A 134 11.45 7.39 -20.10
CA LYS A 134 10.48 6.72 -20.99
C LYS A 134 9.04 7.11 -20.67
N ILE A 135 8.68 7.18 -19.39
CA ILE A 135 7.31 7.42 -18.93
C ILE A 135 6.94 8.92 -18.99
N ALA A 136 7.86 9.80 -18.63
CA ALA A 136 7.57 11.22 -18.42
C ALA A 136 8.33 12.17 -19.35
N GLY A 137 9.15 11.64 -20.27
CA GLY A 137 10.01 12.41 -21.17
C GLY A 137 11.32 12.86 -20.51
N THR A 138 11.30 13.23 -19.22
CA THR A 138 12.48 13.63 -18.43
C THR A 138 12.40 13.11 -17.00
N GLU A 139 13.54 13.04 -16.29
CA GLU A 139 13.54 12.72 -14.86
C GLU A 139 12.70 13.73 -14.06
N ASP A 140 12.84 15.03 -14.34
CA ASP A 140 12.07 16.09 -13.67
C ASP A 140 10.56 15.91 -13.85
N GLY A 141 10.11 15.55 -15.06
CA GLY A 141 8.70 15.25 -15.32
C GLY A 141 8.21 14.06 -14.51
N PHE A 142 9.07 13.05 -14.31
CA PHE A 142 8.75 11.91 -13.46
C PHE A 142 8.72 12.27 -11.98
N VAL A 143 9.65 13.12 -11.50
CA VAL A 143 9.66 13.62 -10.12
C VAL A 143 8.39 14.42 -9.82
N GLN A 144 7.85 15.16 -10.78
CA GLN A 144 6.54 15.82 -10.63
C GLN A 144 5.43 14.78 -10.40
N LYS A 145 5.37 13.73 -11.23
CA LYS A 145 4.43 12.60 -11.04
C LYS A 145 4.61 11.91 -9.68
N MET A 146 5.84 11.71 -9.21
CA MET A 146 6.10 11.12 -7.89
C MET A 146 5.51 11.95 -6.75
N ASN A 147 5.66 13.28 -6.82
CA ASN A 147 5.12 14.19 -5.82
C ASN A 147 3.59 14.39 -5.96
N GLU A 148 3.03 14.26 -7.16
CA GLU A 148 1.59 14.19 -7.39
C GLU A 148 1.00 12.93 -6.74
N LYS A 149 1.59 11.77 -7.01
CA LYS A 149 1.20 10.51 -6.40
C LYS A 149 1.33 10.53 -4.88
N ALA A 150 2.38 11.15 -4.34
CA ALA A 150 2.52 11.33 -2.90
C ALA A 150 1.34 12.11 -2.30
N ARG A 151 0.87 13.17 -2.97
CA ARG A 151 -0.32 13.93 -2.56
C ARG A 151 -1.60 13.12 -2.70
N GLU A 152 -1.77 12.38 -3.79
CA GLU A 152 -2.93 11.49 -4.02
C GLU A 152 -3.06 10.42 -2.92
N LEU A 153 -1.93 9.85 -2.49
CA LEU A 153 -1.85 8.86 -1.42
C LEU A 153 -1.92 9.47 -0.01
N GLY A 154 -1.95 10.81 0.11
CA GLY A 154 -2.00 11.51 1.39
C GLY A 154 -0.69 11.45 2.19
N LEU A 155 0.46 11.29 1.52
CA LEU A 155 1.79 11.22 2.12
C LEU A 155 2.30 12.63 2.46
N THR A 156 1.81 13.20 3.55
CA THR A 156 2.05 14.60 3.90
C THR A 156 3.47 14.91 4.35
N HIS A 157 4.31 13.89 4.61
CA HIS A 157 5.69 14.04 5.06
C HIS A 157 6.69 13.41 4.09
N THR A 158 6.37 13.45 2.79
CA THR A 158 7.21 12.90 1.73
C THR A 158 7.41 13.91 0.61
N LYS A 159 8.66 14.07 0.18
CA LYS A 159 9.02 14.87 -0.99
C LYS A 159 10.17 14.24 -1.76
N PHE A 160 9.99 14.11 -3.07
CA PHE A 160 10.99 13.58 -3.99
C PHE A 160 11.64 14.69 -4.80
N GLN A 161 12.93 14.50 -5.06
CA GLN A 161 13.81 15.41 -5.83
C GLN A 161 14.51 14.70 -7.00
N ASN A 162 14.44 13.38 -7.02
CA ASN A 162 15.01 12.50 -8.04
C ASN A 162 14.33 11.12 -7.92
N VAL A 163 14.52 10.26 -8.91
CA VAL A 163 13.85 8.94 -8.98
C VAL A 163 14.64 7.82 -8.29
N THR A 164 15.84 8.13 -7.82
CA THR A 164 16.84 7.14 -7.40
C THR A 164 17.03 7.08 -5.89
N GLY A 165 16.77 8.18 -5.19
CA GLY A 165 17.11 8.36 -3.78
C GLY A 165 18.56 8.75 -3.54
N LEU A 166 19.26 9.27 -4.55
CA LEU A 166 20.55 9.92 -4.31
C LEU A 166 20.36 11.15 -3.41
N PRO A 167 21.33 11.48 -2.53
CA PRO A 167 21.22 12.63 -1.63
C PRO A 167 20.92 13.92 -2.39
N ALA A 168 19.87 14.61 -1.96
CA ALA A 168 19.46 15.90 -2.48
C ALA A 168 18.81 16.70 -1.35
N ASN A 169 18.92 18.02 -1.40
CA ASN A 169 18.24 18.89 -0.45
C ASN A 169 16.74 18.69 -0.58
N ASP A 170 16.01 18.70 0.54
CA ASP A 170 14.54 18.64 0.53
C ASP A 170 14.00 17.32 -0.10
N HIS A 171 14.76 16.23 0.06
CA HIS A 171 14.42 14.86 -0.33
C HIS A 171 14.24 13.96 0.90
N TYR A 172 13.00 13.73 1.32
CA TYR A 172 12.70 13.03 2.57
C TYR A 172 11.39 12.22 2.49
N SER A 173 11.24 11.31 3.44
CA SER A 173 10.03 10.53 3.70
C SER A 173 9.98 10.18 5.19
N THR A 174 8.92 9.50 5.63
CA THR A 174 8.81 8.91 6.97
C THR A 174 8.62 7.41 6.89
N ALA A 175 8.84 6.69 8.00
CA ALA A 175 8.57 5.25 8.08
C ALA A 175 7.10 4.94 7.73
N LYS A 176 6.16 5.76 8.23
CA LYS A 176 4.73 5.67 7.93
C LYS A 176 4.42 5.86 6.45
N ASP A 177 4.94 6.91 5.83
CA ASP A 177 4.68 7.18 4.42
C ASP A 177 5.31 6.11 3.52
N MET A 178 6.50 5.61 3.86
CA MET A 178 7.13 4.47 3.19
C MET A 178 6.26 3.20 3.25
N ALA A 179 5.61 2.93 4.39
CA ALA A 179 4.72 1.79 4.54
C ALA A 179 3.45 1.95 3.69
N MET A 180 2.91 3.17 3.61
CA MET A 180 1.74 3.48 2.77
C MET A 180 2.07 3.39 1.27
N MET A 181 3.25 3.86 0.85
CA MET A 181 3.72 3.66 -0.53
C MET A 181 3.90 2.20 -0.88
N ALA A 182 4.52 1.41 0.01
CA ALA A 182 4.67 -0.02 -0.19
C ALA A 182 3.31 -0.73 -0.26
N ARG A 183 2.33 -0.30 0.55
CA ARG A 183 0.96 -0.83 0.48
C ARG A 183 0.32 -0.56 -0.87
N ALA A 184 0.44 0.66 -1.40
CA ALA A 184 -0.05 1.01 -2.74
C ALA A 184 0.65 0.19 -3.83
N LEU A 185 1.99 0.07 -3.77
CA LEU A 185 2.76 -0.76 -4.70
C LEU A 185 2.29 -2.23 -4.69
N LEU A 186 1.91 -2.77 -3.54
CA LEU A 186 1.45 -4.15 -3.37
C LEU A 186 -0.01 -4.38 -3.79
N GLU A 187 -0.70 -3.36 -4.29
CA GLU A 187 -1.95 -3.54 -5.05
C GLU A 187 -1.67 -4.08 -6.47
N HIS A 188 -0.46 -3.84 -7.00
CA HIS A 188 0.04 -4.38 -8.26
C HIS A 188 0.72 -5.74 -8.04
N GLU A 189 -0.04 -6.84 -7.99
CA GLU A 189 0.46 -8.15 -7.50
C GLU A 189 1.73 -8.65 -8.21
N GLU A 190 1.88 -8.38 -9.51
CA GLU A 190 3.04 -8.76 -10.33
C GLU A 190 4.37 -8.17 -9.83
N ILE A 191 4.37 -7.08 -9.04
CA ILE A 191 5.62 -6.50 -8.51
C ILE A 191 6.41 -7.51 -7.68
N THR A 192 5.72 -8.42 -6.99
CA THR A 192 6.37 -9.42 -6.14
C THR A 192 7.14 -10.46 -6.95
N GLU A 193 6.83 -10.65 -8.24
CA GLU A 193 7.63 -11.46 -9.16
C GLU A 193 9.03 -10.89 -9.38
N PHE A 194 9.20 -9.57 -9.22
CA PHE A 194 10.50 -8.90 -9.33
C PHE A 194 11.19 -8.78 -7.98
N THR A 195 10.48 -8.32 -6.94
CA THR A 195 11.10 -8.02 -5.64
C THR A 195 11.47 -9.28 -4.83
N SER A 196 10.89 -10.43 -5.16
CA SER A 196 11.22 -11.74 -4.57
C SER A 196 12.39 -12.47 -5.24
N ILE A 197 12.92 -11.95 -6.35
CA ILE A 197 14.11 -12.51 -6.99
C ILE A 197 15.30 -12.32 -6.06
N TYR A 198 15.93 -13.39 -5.60
CA TYR A 198 17.16 -13.29 -4.81
C TYR A 198 18.38 -12.99 -5.67
N GLU A 199 18.51 -13.70 -6.79
CA GLU A 199 19.57 -13.49 -7.77
C GLU A 199 19.07 -13.89 -9.16
N ASP A 200 19.54 -13.18 -10.18
CA ASP A 200 19.25 -13.46 -11.58
C ASP A 200 20.35 -12.82 -12.44
N TYR A 201 20.19 -12.82 -13.77
CA TYR A 201 21.09 -12.14 -14.68
C TYR A 201 20.30 -11.23 -15.65
N LEU A 202 20.95 -10.14 -16.05
CA LEU A 202 20.61 -9.38 -17.25
C LEU A 202 21.55 -9.80 -18.38
N ARG A 203 21.17 -9.52 -19.63
CA ARG A 203 22.01 -9.79 -20.80
C ARG A 203 22.48 -11.26 -20.85
N LYS A 204 21.62 -12.19 -20.46
CA LYS A 204 21.96 -13.62 -20.31
C LYS A 204 22.54 -14.25 -21.58
N ASP A 205 22.02 -13.82 -22.72
CA ASP A 205 22.38 -14.35 -24.03
C ASP A 205 23.51 -13.55 -24.71
N SER A 206 24.12 -12.57 -24.01
CA SER A 206 25.27 -11.82 -24.51
C SER A 206 26.60 -12.48 -24.08
N ASP A 207 27.69 -12.00 -24.64
CA ASP A 207 29.05 -12.40 -24.24
C ASP A 207 29.44 -11.89 -22.83
N ASP A 208 28.65 -10.99 -22.23
CA ASP A 208 28.88 -10.42 -20.90
C ASP A 208 27.58 -10.35 -20.07
N PRO A 209 27.14 -11.49 -19.50
CA PRO A 209 25.95 -11.55 -18.67
C PRO A 209 26.17 -10.83 -17.34
N PHE A 210 25.26 -9.92 -16.99
CA PHE A 210 25.38 -9.11 -15.78
C PHE A 210 24.62 -9.75 -14.61
N TRP A 211 25.35 -10.19 -13.58
CA TRP A 211 24.76 -10.83 -12.40
C TRP A 211 24.07 -9.82 -11.48
N LEU A 212 22.79 -10.07 -11.19
CA LEU A 212 21.99 -9.34 -10.22
C LEU A 212 21.89 -10.12 -8.92
N VAL A 213 22.07 -9.42 -7.81
CA VAL A 213 21.80 -9.98 -6.47
C VAL A 213 20.98 -8.99 -5.67
N ASN A 214 19.91 -9.48 -5.08
CA ASN A 214 19.01 -8.67 -4.28
C ASN A 214 19.75 -8.08 -3.08
N THR A 215 19.58 -6.78 -2.91
CA THR A 215 20.12 -6.06 -1.76
C THR A 215 19.37 -6.40 -0.47
N ASN A 216 18.09 -6.78 -0.57
CA ASN A 216 17.31 -7.35 0.54
C ASN A 216 17.61 -8.84 0.71
N LYS A 217 18.54 -9.16 1.62
CA LYS A 217 18.88 -10.55 1.91
C LYS A 217 17.76 -11.35 2.59
N LEU A 218 16.77 -10.69 3.20
CA LEU A 218 15.67 -11.38 3.88
C LEU A 218 14.80 -12.18 2.90
N VAL A 219 14.76 -11.82 1.62
CA VAL A 219 14.10 -12.61 0.56
C VAL A 219 14.54 -14.08 0.54
N LYS A 220 15.82 -14.36 0.86
CA LYS A 220 16.34 -15.73 0.93
C LYS A 220 16.27 -16.35 2.32
N PHE A 221 16.33 -15.54 3.37
CA PHE A 221 16.61 -16.02 4.72
C PHE A 221 15.41 -15.92 5.68
N TYR A 222 14.34 -15.22 5.31
CA TYR A 222 13.13 -15.11 6.11
C TYR A 222 11.93 -15.66 5.32
N PRO A 223 11.29 -16.75 5.80
CA PRO A 223 10.15 -17.35 5.10
C PRO A 223 9.00 -16.37 4.89
N GLY A 224 8.51 -16.29 3.65
CA GLY A 224 7.38 -15.45 3.27
C GLY A 224 7.75 -14.01 2.92
N VAL A 225 9.02 -13.58 3.07
CA VAL A 225 9.48 -12.28 2.56
C VAL A 225 9.61 -12.33 1.04
N ASP A 226 8.90 -11.44 0.36
CA ASP A 226 8.87 -11.30 -1.10
C ASP A 226 9.18 -9.87 -1.57
N GLY A 227 9.71 -9.01 -0.69
CA GLY A 227 10.11 -7.64 -1.04
C GLY A 227 10.46 -6.78 0.18
N LEU A 228 10.58 -5.45 0.04
CA LEU A 228 10.50 -4.68 -1.21
C LEU A 228 11.83 -4.02 -1.54
N LYS A 229 12.34 -3.15 -0.65
CA LYS A 229 13.48 -2.30 -1.02
C LYS A 229 14.33 -1.87 0.16
N THR A 230 15.64 -2.07 0.04
CA THR A 230 16.65 -1.46 0.92
C THR A 230 17.05 -0.06 0.43
N GLY A 231 17.52 0.77 1.36
CA GLY A 231 18.21 2.03 1.08
C GLY A 231 19.48 2.18 1.92
N PHE A 232 20.51 2.81 1.34
CA PHE A 232 21.70 3.23 2.08
C PHE A 232 22.32 4.48 1.46
N THR A 233 22.60 5.47 2.30
CA THR A 233 23.56 6.55 2.06
C THR A 233 24.29 6.85 3.37
N LYS A 234 25.35 7.66 3.33
CA LYS A 234 26.03 8.09 4.57
C LYS A 234 25.07 8.82 5.52
N GLU A 235 24.12 9.58 4.97
CA GLU A 235 23.14 10.37 5.71
C GLU A 235 21.98 9.51 6.22
N ALA A 236 21.39 8.68 5.35
CA ALA A 236 20.24 7.84 5.67
C ALA A 236 20.58 6.63 6.54
N ARG A 237 21.86 6.22 6.56
CA ARG A 237 22.29 4.93 7.13
C ARG A 237 21.51 3.78 6.49
N TYR A 238 21.33 2.66 7.19
CA TYR A 238 20.74 1.45 6.61
C TYR A 238 19.22 1.44 6.82
N CYS A 239 18.48 1.43 5.70
CA CYS A 239 17.02 1.40 5.70
C CYS A 239 16.50 0.17 4.93
N LEU A 240 15.30 -0.30 5.29
CA LEU A 240 14.60 -1.37 4.58
C LEU A 240 13.08 -1.25 4.78
N THR A 241 12.36 -1.26 3.68
CA THR A 241 10.93 -1.58 3.63
C THR A 241 10.79 -3.03 3.15
N ALA A 242 10.32 -3.90 4.04
CA ALA A 242 10.08 -5.31 3.77
C ALA A 242 8.59 -5.64 3.79
N THR A 243 8.18 -6.61 3.00
CA THR A 243 6.87 -7.25 3.13
C THR A 243 7.05 -8.74 3.30
N ALA A 244 6.13 -9.35 4.05
CA ALA A 244 6.03 -10.79 4.14
C ALA A 244 4.57 -11.23 4.14
N LYS A 245 4.30 -12.40 3.57
CA LYS A 245 2.99 -13.05 3.60
C LYS A 245 3.07 -14.42 4.25
N LYS A 246 2.19 -14.67 5.23
CA LYS A 246 2.07 -15.96 5.92
C LYS A 246 0.62 -16.18 6.33
N ASP A 247 0.10 -17.38 6.09
CA ASP A 247 -1.26 -17.81 6.48
C ASP A 247 -2.36 -16.81 6.03
N GLY A 248 -2.22 -16.26 4.83
CA GLY A 248 -3.16 -15.28 4.27
C GLY A 248 -3.01 -13.84 4.77
N MET A 249 -2.23 -13.59 5.83
CA MET A 249 -1.93 -12.24 6.32
C MET A 249 -0.65 -11.72 5.66
N ARG A 250 -0.70 -10.47 5.17
CA ARG A 250 0.48 -9.76 4.66
C ARG A 250 0.79 -8.56 5.55
N VAL A 251 2.04 -8.47 5.98
CA VAL A 251 2.54 -7.34 6.77
C VAL A 251 3.61 -6.58 5.99
N ILE A 252 3.79 -5.31 6.35
CA ILE A 252 4.82 -4.42 5.83
C ILE A 252 5.57 -3.84 7.02
N ALA A 253 6.87 -4.07 7.07
CA ALA A 253 7.78 -3.55 8.09
C ALA A 253 8.73 -2.54 7.45
N VAL A 254 8.86 -1.35 8.02
CA VAL A 254 9.82 -0.33 7.59
C VAL A 254 10.74 -0.02 8.75
N VAL A 255 12.04 0.03 8.47
CA VAL A 255 13.09 0.47 9.38
C VAL A 255 13.95 1.50 8.66
N MET A 256 14.19 2.64 9.29
CA MET A 256 15.01 3.73 8.75
C MET A 256 16.12 4.11 9.73
N GLY A 257 17.35 4.31 9.21
CA GLY A 257 18.42 4.89 10.02
C GLY A 257 19.17 3.92 10.93
N ALA A 258 19.15 2.60 10.68
CA ALA A 258 19.93 1.66 11.48
C ALA A 258 21.45 1.80 11.21
N GLU A 259 22.29 1.59 12.22
CA GLU A 259 23.74 1.81 12.08
C GLU A 259 24.45 0.76 11.22
N THR A 260 23.94 -0.48 11.20
CA THR A 260 24.52 -1.59 10.44
C THR A 260 23.47 -2.41 9.68
N PRO A 261 23.85 -3.14 8.60
CA PRO A 261 22.95 -4.06 7.91
C PRO A 261 22.38 -5.16 8.81
N LYS A 262 23.18 -5.61 9.79
CA LYS A 262 22.78 -6.67 10.73
C LYS A 262 21.68 -6.19 11.67
N GLN A 263 21.84 -4.99 12.25
CA GLN A 263 20.79 -4.39 13.10
C GLN A 263 19.51 -4.16 12.30
N ARG A 264 19.59 -3.54 11.12
CA ARG A 264 18.45 -3.34 10.23
C ARG A 264 17.69 -4.64 9.96
N ASN A 265 18.40 -5.70 9.56
CA ASN A 265 17.77 -6.98 9.25
C ASN A 265 17.15 -7.65 10.48
N ASN A 266 17.81 -7.54 11.65
CA ASN A 266 17.28 -8.06 12.90
C ASN A 266 15.99 -7.34 13.30
N GLU A 267 15.99 -6.01 13.26
CA GLU A 267 14.84 -5.19 13.65
C GLU A 267 13.64 -5.43 12.72
N VAL A 268 13.86 -5.51 11.41
CA VAL A 268 12.80 -5.90 10.46
C VAL A 268 12.27 -7.30 10.77
N SER A 269 13.15 -8.28 11.01
CA SER A 269 12.72 -9.65 11.33
C SER A 269 11.90 -9.72 12.62
N GLN A 270 12.28 -8.96 13.65
CA GLN A 270 11.55 -8.87 14.91
C GLN A 270 10.15 -8.26 14.73
N LEU A 271 10.01 -7.21 13.90
CA LEU A 271 8.72 -6.64 13.56
C LEU A 271 7.84 -7.67 12.82
N LEU A 272 8.38 -8.36 11.82
CA LEU A 272 7.65 -9.41 11.09
C LEU A 272 7.20 -10.53 12.04
N ASP A 273 8.10 -11.02 12.89
CA ASP A 273 7.82 -12.05 13.89
C ASP A 273 6.73 -11.60 14.86
N TYR A 274 6.82 -10.35 15.35
CA TYR A 274 5.78 -9.77 16.21
C TYR A 274 4.41 -9.79 15.53
N GLY A 275 4.34 -9.33 14.28
CA GLY A 275 3.11 -9.33 13.48
C GLY A 275 2.49 -10.73 13.39
N PHE A 276 3.27 -11.71 12.94
CA PHE A 276 2.77 -13.08 12.76
C PHE A 276 2.53 -13.83 14.06
N ASN A 277 3.21 -13.49 15.16
CA ASN A 277 3.00 -14.15 16.46
C ASN A 277 1.81 -13.57 17.22
N GLN A 278 1.53 -12.29 17.06
CA GLN A 278 0.45 -11.61 17.79
C GLN A 278 -0.86 -11.56 17.01
N PHE A 279 -0.83 -11.59 15.68
CA PHE A 279 -2.01 -11.34 14.86
C PHE A 279 -2.27 -12.46 13.84
N THR A 280 -3.53 -12.54 13.42
CA THR A 280 -3.99 -13.36 12.30
C THR A 280 -5.09 -12.60 11.57
N VAL A 281 -5.31 -12.95 10.31
CA VAL A 281 -6.39 -12.39 9.51
C VAL A 281 -7.50 -13.43 9.36
N LYS A 282 -8.73 -13.03 9.68
CA LYS A 282 -9.93 -13.78 9.34
C LYS A 282 -10.56 -13.15 8.10
N GLN A 283 -10.45 -13.85 6.98
CA GLN A 283 -11.11 -13.43 5.74
C GLN A 283 -12.62 -13.68 5.84
N LEU A 284 -13.42 -12.63 5.61
CA LEU A 284 -14.88 -12.69 5.56
C LEU A 284 -15.39 -12.84 4.13
N TYR A 285 -14.81 -12.08 3.20
CA TYR A 285 -15.16 -12.11 1.78
C TYR A 285 -13.89 -12.12 0.92
N LYS A 286 -13.91 -12.88 -0.18
CA LYS A 286 -12.89 -12.83 -1.22
C LYS A 286 -13.08 -11.57 -2.07
N GLN A 287 -12.02 -11.13 -2.76
CA GLN A 287 -12.18 -10.17 -3.85
C GLN A 287 -13.18 -10.69 -4.89
N ASP A 288 -13.95 -9.78 -5.49
CA ASP A 288 -14.99 -10.05 -6.48
C ASP A 288 -16.13 -10.96 -5.99
N GLN A 289 -16.20 -11.23 -4.68
CA GLN A 289 -17.31 -11.97 -4.10
C GLN A 289 -18.56 -11.08 -4.06
N THR A 290 -19.67 -11.58 -4.59
CA THR A 290 -20.96 -10.91 -4.48
C THR A 290 -21.41 -10.85 -3.03
N VAL A 291 -21.61 -9.63 -2.52
CA VAL A 291 -22.06 -9.38 -1.13
C VAL A 291 -23.50 -8.89 -1.06
N ALA A 292 -24.03 -8.35 -2.17
CA ALA A 292 -25.42 -7.97 -2.29
C ALA A 292 -25.87 -7.94 -3.76
N LYS A 293 -27.18 -7.76 -3.95
CA LYS A 293 -27.79 -7.46 -5.25
C LYS A 293 -28.53 -6.14 -5.11
N LEU A 294 -28.28 -5.21 -6.03
CA LEU A 294 -28.97 -3.93 -6.08
C LEU A 294 -30.13 -4.06 -7.06
N ASP A 295 -31.35 -3.84 -6.57
CA ASP A 295 -32.55 -3.84 -7.43
C ASP A 295 -32.64 -2.49 -8.16
N MET A 296 -32.35 -2.52 -9.47
CA MET A 296 -32.43 -1.35 -10.33
C MET A 296 -33.50 -1.56 -11.40
N LEU A 297 -34.72 -1.10 -11.12
CA LEU A 297 -35.84 -1.15 -12.07
C LEU A 297 -35.52 -0.62 -13.47
N LYS A 298 -34.67 0.42 -13.54
CA LYS A 298 -34.25 1.09 -14.77
C LYS A 298 -33.04 0.46 -15.46
N ALA A 299 -32.41 -0.55 -14.86
CA ALA A 299 -31.29 -1.28 -15.45
C ALA A 299 -31.79 -2.40 -16.36
N ARG A 300 -30.98 -2.77 -17.36
CA ARG A 300 -31.27 -3.91 -18.25
C ARG A 300 -31.52 -5.18 -17.45
N ASP A 301 -30.69 -5.44 -16.45
CA ASP A 301 -30.80 -6.54 -15.51
C ASP A 301 -31.33 -5.99 -14.18
N LYS A 302 -32.40 -6.57 -13.61
CA LYS A 302 -33.02 -6.04 -12.37
C LYS A 302 -32.10 -6.23 -11.17
N ASP A 303 -31.52 -7.42 -11.05
CA ASP A 303 -30.62 -7.80 -9.96
C ASP A 303 -29.18 -7.58 -10.38
N VAL A 304 -28.60 -6.46 -9.96
CA VAL A 304 -27.22 -6.12 -10.28
C VAL A 304 -26.31 -6.61 -9.15
N PRO A 305 -25.39 -7.57 -9.38
CA PRO A 305 -24.51 -8.05 -8.33
C PRO A 305 -23.51 -6.97 -7.93
N VAL A 306 -23.40 -6.74 -6.62
CA VAL A 306 -22.44 -5.83 -6.01
C VAL A 306 -21.33 -6.66 -5.38
N VAL A 307 -20.09 -6.36 -5.73
CA VAL A 307 -18.91 -7.11 -5.28
C VAL A 307 -17.95 -6.24 -4.48
N THR A 308 -17.11 -6.86 -3.67
CA THR A 308 -16.03 -6.18 -2.94
C THR A 308 -14.85 -5.92 -3.86
N SER A 309 -14.32 -4.70 -3.86
CA SER A 309 -13.15 -4.34 -4.69
C SER A 309 -11.86 -5.01 -4.23
N THR A 310 -11.76 -5.36 -2.95
CA THR A 310 -10.60 -6.06 -2.35
C THR A 310 -11.10 -7.13 -1.37
N PRO A 311 -10.25 -8.08 -0.95
CA PRO A 311 -10.62 -9.04 0.10
C PRO A 311 -11.03 -8.33 1.39
N VAL A 312 -12.13 -8.77 2.01
CA VAL A 312 -12.59 -8.21 3.29
C VAL A 312 -12.03 -9.07 4.40
N SER A 313 -11.04 -8.53 5.08
CA SER A 313 -10.25 -9.21 6.09
C SER A 313 -10.36 -8.49 7.43
N LEU A 314 -10.51 -9.26 8.51
CA LEU A 314 -10.45 -8.75 9.87
C LEU A 314 -9.13 -9.13 10.51
N LEU A 315 -8.38 -8.13 10.97
CA LEU A 315 -7.20 -8.36 11.79
C LEU A 315 -7.62 -8.68 13.23
N VAL A 316 -7.14 -9.82 13.72
CA VAL A 316 -7.50 -10.37 15.03
C VAL A 316 -6.23 -10.63 15.81
N LYS A 317 -6.20 -10.20 17.07
CA LYS A 317 -5.11 -10.58 17.96
C LYS A 317 -5.31 -12.02 18.41
N LYS A 318 -4.30 -12.86 18.25
CA LYS A 318 -4.35 -14.27 18.64
C LYS A 318 -4.65 -14.38 20.13
N GLY A 319 -5.61 -15.24 20.47
CA GLY A 319 -6.09 -15.45 21.84
C GLY A 319 -7.22 -14.52 22.28
N GLU A 320 -7.53 -13.45 21.53
CA GLU A 320 -8.73 -12.65 21.79
C GLU A 320 -9.97 -13.30 21.17
N LYS A 321 -11.08 -13.35 21.91
CA LYS A 321 -12.37 -13.77 21.36
C LYS A 321 -12.89 -12.66 20.47
N LEU A 322 -13.16 -12.98 19.21
CA LEU A 322 -13.95 -12.11 18.36
C LEU A 322 -15.37 -12.01 18.93
N GLY A 323 -15.83 -10.77 19.08
CA GLY A 323 -17.22 -10.45 19.33
C GLY A 323 -18.17 -10.86 18.21
N GLU A 324 -19.44 -10.55 18.38
CA GLU A 324 -20.44 -10.78 17.34
C GLU A 324 -20.17 -9.85 16.16
N LEU A 325 -20.00 -10.44 14.97
CA LEU A 325 -19.76 -9.70 13.74
C LEU A 325 -21.08 -9.37 13.05
N THR A 326 -21.25 -8.10 12.71
CA THR A 326 -22.36 -7.63 11.87
C THR A 326 -21.82 -6.87 10.67
N THR A 327 -22.48 -7.01 9.53
CA THR A 327 -22.12 -6.32 8.29
C THR A 327 -23.26 -5.44 7.83
N LYS A 328 -22.95 -4.23 7.38
CA LYS A 328 -23.92 -3.28 6.83
C LYS A 328 -23.40 -2.74 5.51
N ILE A 329 -24.27 -2.71 4.50
CA ILE A 329 -23.94 -2.07 3.22
C ILE A 329 -24.53 -0.67 3.22
N VAL A 330 -23.71 0.31 2.84
CA VAL A 330 -24.09 1.71 2.67
C VAL A 330 -23.87 2.07 1.20
N TYR A 331 -24.94 2.24 0.46
CA TYR A 331 -24.88 2.64 -0.95
C TYR A 331 -24.71 4.15 -1.11
N ASN A 332 -24.11 4.57 -2.22
CA ASN A 332 -24.05 5.97 -2.60
C ASN A 332 -25.47 6.49 -2.87
N PRO A 333 -25.84 7.70 -2.42
CA PRO A 333 -27.19 8.22 -2.56
C PRO A 333 -27.57 8.53 -4.02
N ASP A 334 -26.58 8.84 -4.87
CA ASP A 334 -26.80 9.37 -6.22
C ASP A 334 -26.47 8.37 -7.34
N LEU A 335 -26.66 7.06 -7.09
CA LEU A 335 -26.41 6.04 -8.10
C LEU A 335 -27.32 6.25 -9.32
N SER A 336 -26.70 6.50 -10.47
CA SER A 336 -27.41 6.75 -11.72
C SER A 336 -26.86 5.89 -12.85
N LEU A 337 -27.74 5.42 -13.71
CA LEU A 337 -27.36 4.58 -14.84
C LEU A 337 -26.87 5.43 -16.03
N PRO A 338 -25.99 4.89 -16.90
CA PRO A 338 -25.35 3.57 -16.78
C PRO A 338 -24.22 3.56 -15.75
N LEU A 339 -24.04 2.44 -15.05
CA LEU A 339 -22.87 2.22 -14.20
C LEU A 339 -21.81 1.45 -14.99
N LYS A 340 -20.53 1.75 -14.77
CA LYS A 340 -19.42 1.03 -15.41
C LYS A 340 -18.85 -0.05 -14.50
N ALA A 341 -18.26 -1.09 -15.10
CA ALA A 341 -17.41 -2.02 -14.36
C ALA A 341 -16.31 -1.25 -13.60
N GLY A 342 -16.08 -1.62 -12.34
CA GLY A 342 -15.16 -0.94 -11.44
C GLY A 342 -15.72 0.31 -10.75
N GLU A 343 -16.89 0.81 -11.15
CA GLU A 343 -17.50 1.98 -10.51
C GLU A 343 -17.91 1.67 -9.07
N GLN A 344 -17.48 2.52 -8.13
CA GLN A 344 -17.83 2.39 -6.72
C GLN A 344 -19.29 2.76 -6.49
N VAL A 345 -20.06 1.82 -5.94
CA VAL A 345 -21.49 1.99 -5.68
C VAL A 345 -21.84 2.14 -4.21
N GLY A 346 -20.89 1.89 -3.32
CA GLY A 346 -21.09 1.97 -1.89
C GLY A 346 -19.92 1.41 -1.11
N VAL A 347 -20.21 1.02 0.13
CA VAL A 347 -19.24 0.54 1.11
C VAL A 347 -19.86 -0.58 1.93
N LEU A 348 -19.09 -1.63 2.19
CA LEU A 348 -19.38 -2.66 3.19
C LEU A 348 -18.71 -2.27 4.51
N GLU A 349 -19.51 -1.92 5.51
CA GLU A 349 -19.08 -1.73 6.88
C GLU A 349 -19.15 -3.05 7.65
N VAL A 350 -18.06 -3.40 8.33
CA VAL A 350 -18.02 -4.51 9.28
C VAL A 350 -17.90 -3.95 10.69
N LYS A 351 -18.74 -4.45 11.60
CA LYS A 351 -18.72 -4.12 13.02
C LYS A 351 -18.49 -5.37 13.86
N ALA A 352 -17.68 -5.24 14.91
CA ALA A 352 -17.52 -6.25 15.96
C ALA A 352 -18.01 -5.65 17.28
N ASP A 353 -18.96 -6.30 17.94
CA ASP A 353 -19.61 -5.80 19.17
C ASP A 353 -20.11 -4.35 19.03
N GLY A 354 -20.70 -4.04 17.87
CA GLY A 354 -21.23 -2.71 17.53
C GLY A 354 -20.17 -1.65 17.19
N LYS A 355 -18.87 -1.93 17.37
CA LYS A 355 -17.78 -1.03 16.97
C LYS A 355 -17.37 -1.28 15.54
N HIS A 356 -17.18 -0.21 14.77
CA HIS A 356 -16.68 -0.29 13.40
C HIS A 356 -15.25 -0.86 13.38
N VAL A 357 -15.02 -1.90 12.58
CA VAL A 357 -13.73 -2.58 12.47
C VAL A 357 -13.14 -2.58 11.05
N SER A 358 -13.97 -2.53 10.01
CA SER A 358 -13.50 -2.47 8.62
C SER A 358 -14.53 -1.80 7.72
N SER A 359 -14.05 -1.15 6.67
CA SER A 359 -14.83 -0.47 5.63
C SER A 359 -14.20 -0.81 4.28
N THR A 360 -14.95 -1.47 3.40
CA THR A 360 -14.45 -1.89 2.08
C THR A 360 -15.33 -1.34 0.98
N PRO A 361 -14.76 -0.62 -0.02
CA PRO A 361 -15.51 -0.18 -1.18
C PRO A 361 -16.20 -1.33 -1.92
N LEU A 362 -17.41 -1.05 -2.38
CA LEU A 362 -18.19 -1.96 -3.21
C LEU A 362 -18.26 -1.42 -4.63
N ILE A 363 -18.02 -2.29 -5.60
CA ILE A 363 -17.94 -1.93 -7.02
C ILE A 363 -18.89 -2.76 -7.87
N MET A 364 -19.15 -2.28 -9.09
CA MET A 364 -19.79 -3.09 -10.14
C MET A 364 -18.77 -4.03 -10.77
N LYS A 365 -19.15 -5.30 -10.91
CA LYS A 365 -18.32 -6.29 -11.60
C LYS A 365 -18.34 -6.10 -13.12
N GLU A 366 -19.47 -5.67 -13.66
CA GLU A 366 -19.72 -5.53 -15.09
C GLU A 366 -20.46 -4.21 -15.35
N ASP A 367 -20.45 -3.76 -16.61
CA ASP A 367 -21.23 -2.60 -17.04
C ASP A 367 -22.73 -2.85 -16.86
N VAL A 368 -23.42 -1.86 -16.30
CA VAL A 368 -24.86 -1.89 -16.03
C VAL A 368 -25.57 -0.88 -16.92
N PRO A 369 -26.03 -1.29 -18.12
CA PRO A 369 -26.72 -0.39 -19.03
C PRO A 369 -28.16 -0.11 -18.59
N LYS A 370 -28.71 0.99 -19.08
CA LYS A 370 -30.15 1.29 -18.95
C LYS A 370 -30.99 0.24 -19.67
N ALA A 371 -32.14 -0.09 -19.11
CA ALA A 371 -33.17 -0.85 -19.81
C ALA A 371 -33.66 -0.07 -21.04
N SER A 372 -33.98 -0.80 -22.11
CA SER A 372 -34.67 -0.20 -23.25
C SER A 372 -36.10 0.20 -22.88
N TYR A 373 -36.67 1.19 -23.57
CA TYR A 373 -38.06 1.62 -23.35
C TYR A 373 -39.05 0.45 -23.49
N TRP A 374 -38.84 -0.45 -24.46
CA TRP A 374 -39.65 -1.66 -24.62
C TRP A 374 -39.59 -2.59 -23.41
N LEU A 375 -38.40 -2.78 -22.83
CA LEU A 375 -38.23 -3.62 -21.65
C LEU A 375 -38.91 -3.00 -20.42
N LEU A 376 -38.87 -1.67 -20.28
CA LEU A 376 -39.59 -0.95 -19.22
C LEU A 376 -41.11 -1.10 -19.37
N ILE A 377 -41.63 -0.89 -20.59
CA ILE A 377 -43.06 -1.07 -20.88
C ILE A 377 -43.50 -2.50 -20.56
N LYS A 378 -42.75 -3.51 -21.03
CA LYS A 378 -43.05 -4.92 -20.72
C LYS A 378 -43.09 -5.18 -19.21
N ARG A 379 -42.12 -4.66 -18.45
CA ARG A 379 -42.09 -4.80 -16.98
C ARG A 379 -43.31 -4.17 -16.31
N SER A 380 -43.73 -2.98 -16.76
CA SER A 380 -44.94 -2.32 -16.25
C SER A 380 -46.20 -3.13 -16.55
N PHE A 381 -46.31 -3.73 -17.74
CA PHE A 381 -47.42 -4.63 -18.07
C PHE A 381 -47.41 -5.91 -17.23
N ASP A 382 -46.25 -6.56 -17.08
CA ASP A 382 -46.10 -7.79 -16.28
C ASP A 382 -46.45 -7.56 -14.79
N ASP A 383 -46.10 -6.39 -14.24
CA ASP A 383 -46.45 -6.05 -12.86
C ASP A 383 -47.97 -5.79 -12.71
N VAL A 384 -48.61 -5.11 -13.67
CA VAL A 384 -50.07 -4.88 -13.66
C VAL A 384 -50.87 -6.19 -13.74
N VAL A 385 -50.43 -7.14 -14.57
CA VAL A 385 -51.10 -8.44 -14.73
C VAL A 385 -50.96 -9.33 -13.48
N LYS A 386 -49.91 -9.17 -12.68
CA LYS A 386 -49.73 -9.90 -11.41
C LYS A 386 -50.61 -9.39 -10.26
N PHE A 387 -51.22 -8.21 -10.40
CA PHE A 387 -52.15 -7.63 -9.42
C PHE A 387 -53.63 -8.00 -9.69
N HIS A 388 -53.89 -8.90 -10.63
CA HIS A 388 -55.17 -9.61 -10.84
C HIS A 388 -54.92 -11.12 -10.69
#